data_AF-A0ABD7CGN9-F1
#
_entry.id   AF-A0ABD7CGN9-F1
#
_cell.length_a   1.000
_cell.length_b   1.000
_cell.length_c   1.000
_cell.angle_alpha   90.00
_cell.angle_beta   90.00
_cell.angle_gamma   90.00
#
_symmetry.space_group_name_H-M   'P 1'
#
loop_
_entity.id
_entity.type
_entity.pdbx_description
1 polymer ?
#
loop_
_entity_poly.entity_id
_entity_poly.type
_entity_poly.pdbx_seq_one_letter_code
_entity_poly.pdbx_strand_id
1 'polypeptide(L)'
;MEKRKEKIAKKIIKFNHDNSTFYKFDKYLKITKVKINKLELIEPIEEGNVYKVSYKHGLNKWNPFAWIIVIIPSFLICMYEGIKEILEELQSFKMDNYSDTIRIKDLS
;
A
#
# COMPACT_ATOMS: atom_id res chain seq x y z
N MET A 1 16.68 8.69 7.67
CA MET A 1 16.39 7.87 6.48
C MET A 1 16.68 8.68 5.23
N GLU A 2 17.40 8.11 4.26
CA GLU A 2 17.54 8.76 2.94
C GLU A 2 16.18 8.87 2.24
N LYS A 3 15.73 10.10 1.99
CA LYS A 3 14.44 10.39 1.32
C LYS A 3 14.28 9.67 -0.02
N ARG A 4 15.40 9.38 -0.73
CA ARG A 4 15.40 8.67 -2.01
C ARG A 4 15.02 7.20 -1.85
N LYS A 5 15.67 6.48 -0.92
CA LYS A 5 15.39 5.07 -0.63
C LYS A 5 13.96 4.86 -0.15
N GLU A 6 13.47 5.77 0.70
CA GLU A 6 12.07 5.74 1.17
C GLU A 6 11.07 5.89 0.00
N LYS A 7 11.34 6.77 -0.97
CA LYS A 7 10.50 6.92 -2.18
C LYS A 7 10.49 5.67 -3.05
N ILE A 8 11.65 5.03 -3.23
CA ILE A 8 11.76 3.79 -4.03
C ILE A 8 11.01 2.66 -3.34
N ALA A 9 11.24 2.45 -2.03
CA ALA A 9 10.53 1.45 -1.24
C ALA A 9 9.01 1.65 -1.30
N LYS A 10 8.50 2.89 -1.15
CA LYS A 10 7.05 3.18 -1.28
C LYS A 10 6.49 2.80 -2.64
N LYS A 11 7.23 3.02 -3.73
CA LYS A 11 6.77 2.64 -5.08
C LYS A 11 6.68 1.13 -5.23
N ILE A 12 7.70 0.40 -4.77
CA ILE A 12 7.73 -1.07 -4.84
C ILE A 12 6.59 -1.65 -3.99
N ILE A 13 6.42 -1.16 -2.76
CA ILE A 13 5.33 -1.59 -1.87
C ILE A 13 3.96 -1.34 -2.51
N LYS A 14 3.71 -0.15 -3.08
CA LYS A 14 2.44 0.13 -3.77
C LYS A 14 2.21 -0.83 -4.92
N PHE A 15 3.22 -1.06 -5.75
CA PHE A 15 3.11 -2.00 -6.87
C PHE A 15 2.86 -3.45 -6.44
N ASN A 16 3.39 -3.87 -5.28
CA ASN A 16 3.19 -5.24 -4.78
C ASN A 16 1.79 -5.45 -4.16
N HIS A 17 1.23 -4.42 -3.52
CA HIS A 17 -0.12 -4.48 -2.94
C HIS A 17 -1.22 -4.26 -3.98
N ASP A 18 -0.97 -3.38 -4.94
CA ASP A 18 -1.96 -3.00 -5.94
C ASP A 18 -1.81 -3.88 -7.20
N ASN A 19 -2.92 -4.43 -7.73
CA ASN A 19 -2.87 -5.01 -9.09
C ASN A 19 -2.45 -3.93 -10.11
N SER A 20 -1.77 -4.31 -11.19
CA SER A 20 -1.16 -3.40 -12.18
C SER A 20 -2.10 -2.30 -12.70
N THR A 21 -3.39 -2.61 -12.87
CA THR A 21 -4.43 -1.64 -13.27
C THR A 21 -4.77 -0.69 -12.13
N PHE A 22 -5.00 -1.19 -10.91
CA PHE A 22 -5.29 -0.38 -9.74
C PHE A 22 -4.12 0.54 -9.38
N TYR A 23 -2.88 0.06 -9.48
CA TYR A 23 -1.67 0.87 -9.29
C TYR A 23 -1.63 2.08 -10.23
N LYS A 24 -2.03 1.92 -11.50
CA LYS A 24 -2.13 3.03 -12.46
C LYS A 24 -3.16 4.05 -12.02
N PHE A 25 -4.34 3.61 -11.57
CA PHE A 25 -5.38 4.51 -11.07
C PHE A 25 -4.94 5.22 -9.77
N ASP A 26 -4.38 4.48 -8.82
CA ASP A 26 -3.90 5.01 -7.55
C ASP A 26 -2.77 6.03 -7.74
N LYS A 27 -1.91 5.86 -8.75
CA LYS A 27 -0.87 6.85 -9.08
C LYS A 27 -1.44 8.26 -9.31
N TYR A 28 -2.61 8.36 -9.94
CA TYR A 28 -3.26 9.65 -10.21
C TYR A 28 -4.20 10.05 -9.08
N LEU A 29 -5.02 9.10 -8.62
CA LEU A 29 -6.09 9.37 -7.68
C LEU A 29 -5.61 9.39 -6.23
N LYS A 30 -4.43 8.86 -5.90
CA LYS A 30 -3.85 8.82 -4.54
C LYS A 30 -4.79 8.24 -3.48
N ILE A 31 -5.44 7.14 -3.84
CA ILE A 31 -6.41 6.39 -3.05
C ILE A 31 -5.74 5.70 -1.87
N THR A 32 -4.57 5.08 -2.07
CA THR A 32 -3.83 4.33 -1.05
C THR A 32 -2.67 5.15 -0.48
N LYS A 33 -2.32 4.84 0.77
CA LYS A 33 -1.24 5.48 1.52
C LYS A 33 -0.30 4.43 2.07
N VAL A 34 1.00 4.62 1.81
CA VAL A 34 2.08 3.82 2.41
C VAL A 34 2.87 4.70 3.36
N LYS A 35 2.98 4.27 4.62
CA LYS A 35 3.83 4.89 5.64
C LYS A 35 4.93 3.91 6.01
N ILE A 36 6.18 4.24 5.68
CA ILE A 36 7.34 3.45 6.11
C ILE A 36 7.63 3.81 7.57
N ASN A 37 7.67 2.78 8.42
CA ASN A 37 7.98 2.93 9.84
C ASN A 37 9.47 2.66 10.09
N LYS A 38 10.02 1.63 9.46
CA LYS A 38 11.43 1.22 9.62
C LYS A 38 11.98 0.72 8.29
N LEU A 39 13.26 1.01 8.03
CA LEU A 39 13.99 0.55 6.87
C LEU A 39 15.39 0.14 7.33
N GLU A 40 15.67 -1.16 7.34
CA GLU A 40 16.92 -1.75 7.83
C GLU A 40 17.65 -2.39 6.67
N LEU A 41 18.93 -2.06 6.50
CA LEU A 41 19.78 -2.77 5.56
C LEU A 41 20.07 -4.17 6.13
N ILE A 42 19.76 -5.21 5.36
CA ILE A 42 20.11 -6.59 5.72
C ILE A 42 21.51 -6.88 5.18
N GLU A 43 21.67 -6.77 3.86
CA GLU A 43 22.91 -7.12 3.18
C GLU A 43 23.07 -6.28 1.88
N PRO A 44 24.31 -5.90 1.55
CA PRO A 44 24.65 -5.44 0.20
C PRO A 44 24.74 -6.63 -0.77
N ILE A 45 24.32 -6.43 -2.01
CA ILE A 45 24.38 -7.41 -3.12
C ILE A 45 25.05 -6.76 -4.33
N GLU A 46 25.54 -7.57 -5.28
CA GLU A 46 26.28 -7.06 -6.46
C GLU A 46 25.52 -5.98 -7.26
N GLU A 47 24.18 -6.02 -7.30
CA GLU A 47 23.34 -5.05 -8.01
C GLU A 47 22.62 -4.03 -7.10
N GLY A 48 23.01 -3.89 -5.83
CA GLY A 48 22.44 -2.92 -4.90
C GLY A 48 22.36 -3.39 -3.45
N ASN A 49 21.24 -3.13 -2.79
CA ASN A 49 21.08 -3.36 -1.35
C ASN A 49 19.74 -4.02 -1.03
N VAL A 50 19.76 -5.01 -0.13
CA VAL A 50 18.56 -5.69 0.38
C VAL A 50 18.13 -5.03 1.68
N TYR A 51 16.89 -4.54 1.73
CA TYR A 51 16.33 -3.88 2.90
C TYR A 51 15.14 -4.66 3.47
N LYS A 52 15.09 -4.78 4.80
CA LYS A 52 13.86 -5.10 5.52
C LYS A 52 13.08 -3.81 5.73
N VAL A 53 11.85 -3.76 5.24
CA VAL A 53 11.00 -2.58 5.33
C VAL A 53 9.75 -2.92 6.13
N SER A 54 9.61 -2.28 7.29
CA SER A 54 8.38 -2.33 8.07
C SER A 54 7.53 -1.11 7.72
N TYR A 55 6.31 -1.33 7.27
CA TYR A 55 5.43 -0.27 6.77
C TYR A 55 3.98 -0.50 7.16
N LYS A 56 3.19 0.57 7.03
CA LYS A 56 1.74 0.54 7.06
C LYS A 56 1.19 0.84 5.68
N HIS A 57 0.29 0.00 5.20
CA HIS A 57 -0.46 0.21 3.95
C HIS A 57 -1.95 0.30 4.27
N GLY A 58 -2.70 1.07 3.48
CA GLY A 58 -4.15 1.22 3.63
C GLY A 58 -4.69 2.45 2.89
N LEU A 59 -5.99 2.74 3.04
CA LEU A 59 -6.61 3.86 2.34
C LEU A 59 -6.25 5.24 2.89
N ASN A 60 -6.16 6.20 1.98
CA ASN A 60 -6.04 7.61 2.29
C ASN A 60 -7.43 8.20 2.62
N LYS A 61 -7.84 8.13 3.89
CA LYS A 61 -9.15 8.62 4.37
C LYS A 61 -9.43 10.10 4.13
N TRP A 62 -8.42 10.91 3.79
CA TRP A 62 -8.62 12.32 3.44
C TRP A 62 -8.92 12.53 1.95
N ASN A 63 -8.82 11.47 1.15
CA ASN A 63 -9.05 11.54 -0.29
C ASN A 63 -10.51 11.20 -0.63
N PRO A 64 -11.25 12.09 -1.29
CA PRO A 64 -12.63 11.82 -1.68
C PRO A 64 -12.76 10.58 -2.59
N PHE A 65 -11.78 10.30 -3.45
CA PHE A 65 -11.78 9.11 -4.31
C PHE A 65 -11.60 7.81 -3.51
N ALA A 66 -10.92 7.85 -2.37
CA ALA A 66 -10.82 6.68 -1.50
C ALA A 66 -12.17 6.33 -0.88
N TRP A 67 -13.02 7.33 -0.58
CA TRP A 67 -14.37 7.11 -0.08
C TRP A 67 -15.31 6.51 -1.13
N ILE A 68 -15.11 6.78 -2.42
CA ILE A 68 -15.90 6.15 -3.48
C ILE A 68 -15.75 4.62 -3.43
N ILE A 69 -14.54 4.13 -3.18
CA ILE A 69 -14.24 2.70 -3.03
C ILE A 69 -14.84 2.11 -1.75
N VAL A 70 -15.07 2.92 -0.71
CA VAL A 70 -15.78 2.49 0.51
C VAL A 70 -17.29 2.47 0.26
N ILE A 71 -17.83 3.56 -0.29
CA ILE A 71 -19.26 3.86 -0.32
C ILE A 71 -19.99 3.03 -1.37
N ILE A 72 -19.43 2.88 -2.57
CA ILE A 72 -20.11 2.16 -3.67
C ILE A 72 -20.35 0.69 -3.29
N PRO A 73 -19.34 -0.09 -2.83
CA PRO A 73 -19.59 -1.45 -2.37
C PRO A 73 -20.59 -1.46 -1.22
N SER A 74 -20.39 -0.64 -0.18
CA SER A 74 -21.29 -0.57 0.97
C SER A 74 -22.75 -0.32 0.57
N PHE A 75 -22.99 0.55 -0.41
CA PHE A 75 -24.32 0.84 -0.92
C PHE A 75 -24.93 -0.33 -1.70
N LEU A 76 -24.15 -0.98 -2.57
CA LEU A 76 -24.58 -2.18 -3.31
C LEU A 76 -24.89 -3.35 -2.36
N ILE A 77 -24.19 -3.42 -1.23
CA ILE A 77 -24.35 -4.48 -0.22
C ILE A 77 -25.53 -4.19 0.70
N CYS A 78 -25.78 -2.95 1.10
CA CYS A 78 -27.02 -2.61 1.82
C CYS A 78 -28.28 -2.99 1.03
N MET A 79 -28.19 -3.05 -0.30
CA MET A 79 -29.27 -3.50 -1.18
C MET A 79 -29.38 -5.04 -1.26
N TYR A 80 -28.38 -5.79 -0.79
CA TYR A 80 -28.27 -7.25 -0.92
C TYR A 80 -27.93 -7.83 0.47
N GLU A 81 -28.89 -8.37 1.21
CA GLU A 81 -28.88 -8.72 2.66
C GLU A 81 -27.68 -9.55 3.23
N GLY A 82 -26.62 -9.83 2.47
CA GLY A 82 -25.36 -10.45 2.90
C GLY A 82 -24.34 -9.47 3.48
N ILE A 83 -24.50 -9.11 4.77
CA ILE A 83 -23.66 -8.09 5.45
C ILE A 83 -22.28 -8.64 5.91
N LYS A 84 -22.10 -9.97 6.02
CA LYS A 84 -21.02 -10.54 6.85
C LYS A 84 -19.65 -10.59 6.18
N GLU A 85 -19.56 -11.02 4.92
CA GLU A 85 -18.26 -11.21 4.24
C GLU A 85 -17.55 -9.89 3.92
N ILE A 86 -18.33 -8.83 3.61
CA ILE A 86 -17.73 -7.57 3.17
C ILE A 86 -17.45 -6.63 4.35
N LEU A 87 -18.04 -6.88 5.53
CA LEU A 87 -17.62 -6.21 6.77
C LEU A 87 -16.18 -6.61 7.16
N GLU A 88 -15.78 -7.85 6.85
CA GLU A 88 -14.40 -8.34 7.03
C GLU A 88 -13.45 -7.69 6.03
N GLU A 89 -13.85 -7.57 4.75
CA GLU A 89 -13.10 -6.74 3.77
C GLU A 89 -13.06 -5.26 4.20
N LEU A 90 -14.13 -4.72 4.80
CA LEU A 90 -14.16 -3.35 5.32
C LEU A 90 -13.26 -3.16 6.55
N GLN A 91 -13.02 -4.21 7.33
CA GLN A 91 -12.07 -4.15 8.44
C GLN A 91 -10.61 -4.09 7.97
N SER A 92 -10.30 -4.58 6.75
CA SER A 92 -8.99 -4.39 6.11
C SER A 92 -8.68 -2.93 5.73
N PHE A 93 -9.64 -2.00 5.88
CA PHE A 93 -9.42 -0.56 5.71
C PHE A 93 -8.54 0.05 6.83
N LYS A 94 -8.15 -0.74 7.81
CA LYS A 94 -7.15 -0.35 8.81
C LYS A 94 -5.78 -0.26 8.13
N MET A 95 -4.95 0.65 8.64
CA MET A 95 -3.55 0.69 8.24
C MET A 95 -2.84 -0.51 8.87
N ASP A 96 -2.77 -1.60 8.12
CA ASP A 96 -2.18 -2.84 8.59
C ASP A 96 -0.66 -2.74 8.57
N ASN A 97 -0.03 -3.40 9.55
CA ASN A 97 1.43 -3.43 9.66
C ASN A 97 1.96 -4.61 8.84
N TYR A 98 2.82 -4.29 7.89
CA TYR A 98 3.52 -5.27 7.07
C TYR A 98 5.02 -5.16 7.27
N SER A 99 5.72 -6.25 6.95
CA SER A 99 7.16 -6.31 6.93
C SER A 99 7.61 -7.14 5.73
N ASP A 100 8.26 -6.49 4.76
CA ASP A 100 8.77 -7.15 3.55
C ASP A 100 10.26 -6.94 3.37
N THR A 101 10.89 -7.85 2.63
CA THR A 101 12.25 -7.70 2.15
C THR A 101 12.23 -7.17 0.72
N ILE A 102 12.88 -6.04 0.48
CA ILE A 102 12.87 -5.34 -0.81
C ILE A 102 14.30 -5.11 -1.29
N ARG A 103 14.55 -5.42 -2.56
CA ARG A 103 15.82 -5.12 -3.24
C ARG A 103 15.74 -3.72 -3.83
N ILE A 104 16.68 -2.84 -3.46
CA ILE A 104 16.83 -1.50 -4.04
C ILE A 104 18.15 -1.47 -4.80
N LYS A 105 18.08 -1.29 -6.12
CA LYS A 105 19.28 -1.10 -6.94
C LYS A 105 19.92 0.24 -6.61
N ASP A 106 21.22 0.25 -6.40
CA ASP A 106 21.99 1.49 -6.32
C ASP A 106 22.13 2.02 -7.76
N LEU A 107 21.23 2.94 -8.12
CA LEU A 107 21.36 3.71 -9.35
C LEU A 107 22.51 4.71 -9.14
N SER A 108 23.72 4.27 -9.51
CA SER A 108 24.94 5.09 -9.62
C SER A 108 24.72 6.24 -10.57
#